data_AF-A0A925JXP4-F1
#
_entry.id   AF-A0A925JXP4-F1
#
_cell.length_a   1.000
_cell.length_b   1.000
_cell.length_c   1.000
_cell.angle_alpha   90.00
_cell.angle_beta   90.00
_cell.angle_gamma   90.00
#
_symmetry.space_group_name_H-M   'P 1'
#
loop_
_entity.id
_entity.type
_entity.pdbx_description
1 polymer ?
#
loop_
_entity_poly.entity_id
_entity_poly.type
_entity_poly.pdbx_seq_one_letter_code
_entity_poly.pdbx_strand_id
1 'polypeptide(L)'
;VETGAELFRLGPFPDTTNNIGEFLAIVHALAFLHGRGKQDMPVYSDSAIALTWLQAKKCRTKHAETPANRKAFELIRRAEKWLEENNYANPVLKWRTESWGENPSDFGRKD
;
A
#
# COMPACT_ATOMS: atom_id res chain seq x y z
N VAL A 1 -21.77 -9.89 -4.06
CA VAL A 1 -21.33 -9.36 -5.36
C VAL A 1 -19.96 -8.74 -5.15
N GLU A 2 -18.92 -9.35 -5.71
CA GLU A 2 -17.65 -8.63 -5.92
C GLU A 2 -17.91 -7.57 -6.98
N THR A 3 -17.68 -6.30 -6.64
CA THR A 3 -18.02 -5.19 -7.54
C THR A 3 -16.90 -4.86 -8.51
N GLY A 4 -15.67 -5.36 -8.28
CA GLY A 4 -14.48 -4.98 -9.05
C GLY A 4 -14.18 -3.49 -9.04
N ALA A 5 -14.80 -2.72 -8.13
CA ALA A 5 -14.76 -1.27 -8.17
C ALA A 5 -13.41 -0.76 -7.67
N GLU A 6 -12.71 0.01 -8.51
CA GLU A 6 -11.49 0.70 -8.13
C GLU A 6 -11.82 1.86 -7.17
N LEU A 7 -11.34 1.79 -5.93
CA LEU A 7 -11.59 2.81 -4.92
C LEU A 7 -10.59 3.98 -5.00
N PHE A 8 -9.39 3.71 -5.49
CA PHE A 8 -8.35 4.71 -5.73
C PHE A 8 -7.30 4.15 -6.69
N ARG A 9 -6.61 5.05 -7.39
CA ARG A 9 -5.44 4.73 -8.23
C ARG A 9 -4.37 5.79 -8.03
N LEU A 10 -3.13 5.35 -7.82
CA LEU A 10 -2.00 6.25 -7.62
C LEU A 10 -0.73 5.67 -8.25
N GLY A 11 -0.01 6.51 -9.01
CA GLY A 11 1.16 6.11 -9.78
C GLY A 11 0.83 5.82 -11.27
N PRO A 12 1.81 5.35 -12.06
CA PRO A 12 3.18 5.00 -11.64
C PRO A 12 3.96 6.22 -11.18
N PHE A 13 4.87 6.01 -10.22
CA PHE A 13 5.80 7.04 -9.78
C PHE A 13 7.12 6.88 -10.54
N PRO A 14 7.61 7.93 -11.23
CA PRO A 14 8.89 7.84 -11.93
C PRO A 14 10.03 7.69 -10.91
N ASP A 15 11.07 6.94 -11.29
CA ASP A 15 12.29 6.72 -10.49
C ASP A 15 12.00 6.15 -9.07
N THR A 16 11.14 5.14 -9.02
CA THR A 16 10.76 4.42 -7.79
C THR A 16 10.68 2.92 -8.04
N THR A 17 10.43 2.15 -6.97
CA THR A 17 10.17 0.71 -7.04
C THR A 17 8.71 0.39 -6.80
N ASN A 18 8.26 -0.74 -7.32
CA ASN A 18 6.90 -1.27 -7.12
C ASN A 18 6.54 -1.37 -5.63
N ASN A 19 7.50 -1.77 -4.78
CA ASN A 19 7.36 -1.88 -3.33
C ASN A 19 6.92 -0.56 -2.66
N ILE A 20 7.35 0.59 -3.20
CA ILE A 20 6.90 1.90 -2.68
C ILE A 20 5.41 2.09 -2.96
N GLY A 21 4.97 1.77 -4.18
CA GLY A 21 3.55 1.83 -4.55
C GLY A 21 2.69 0.91 -3.69
N GLU A 22 3.12 -0.33 -3.48
CA GLU A 22 2.41 -1.32 -2.65
C GLU A 22 2.30 -0.87 -1.19
N PHE A 23 3.39 -0.36 -0.60
CA PHE A 23 3.37 0.20 0.75
C PHE A 23 2.39 1.37 0.86
N LEU A 24 2.45 2.33 -0.07
CA LEU A 24 1.55 3.47 -0.09
C LEU A 24 0.09 3.04 -0.28
N ALA A 25 -0.18 2.03 -1.10
CA ALA A 25 -1.53 1.50 -1.31
C ALA A 25 -2.12 0.90 -0.03
N ILE A 26 -1.34 0.12 0.72
CA ILE A 26 -1.79 -0.46 2.00
C ILE A 26 -2.11 0.66 3.01
N VAL A 27 -1.21 1.62 3.20
CA VAL A 27 -1.43 2.72 4.16
C VAL A 27 -2.62 3.58 3.75
N HIS A 28 -2.78 3.86 2.45
CA HIS A 28 -3.93 4.60 1.95
C HIS A 28 -5.25 3.86 2.19
N ALA A 29 -5.30 2.54 1.96
CA ALA A 29 -6.47 1.72 2.24
C ALA A 29 -6.82 1.75 3.73
N LEU A 30 -5.83 1.64 4.63
CA LEU A 30 -6.03 1.74 6.07
C LEU A 30 -6.60 3.11 6.48
N ALA A 31 -6.00 4.20 5.98
CA ALA A 31 -6.47 5.56 6.26
C ALA A 31 -7.90 5.79 5.76
N PHE A 32 -8.21 5.26 4.58
CA PHE A 32 -9.53 5.34 3.99
C PHE A 32 -10.60 4.56 4.79
N LEU A 33 -10.28 3.35 5.24
CA LEU A 33 -11.18 2.55 6.08
C LEU A 33 -11.36 3.15 7.47
N HIS A 34 -10.28 3.68 8.05
CA HIS A 34 -10.30 4.41 9.31
C HIS A 34 -11.24 5.61 9.25
N GLY A 35 -11.13 6.46 8.21
CA GLY A 35 -12.03 7.60 8.01
C GLY A 35 -13.50 7.24 7.78
N ARG A 36 -13.79 5.98 7.47
CA ARG A 36 -15.15 5.43 7.30
C ARG A 36 -15.64 4.62 8.50
N GLY A 37 -14.86 4.55 9.58
CA GLY A 37 -15.18 3.74 10.76
C GLY A 37 -15.23 2.23 10.49
N LYS A 38 -14.59 1.74 9.41
CA LYS A 38 -14.62 0.33 9.00
C LYS A 38 -13.42 -0.44 9.55
N GLN A 39 -13.34 -0.57 10.87
CA GLN A 39 -12.16 -1.12 11.55
C GLN A 39 -12.01 -2.64 11.42
N ASP A 40 -13.08 -3.38 11.11
CA ASP A 40 -13.04 -4.85 10.99
C ASP A 40 -12.79 -5.34 9.55
N MET A 41 -12.69 -4.43 8.58
CA MET A 41 -12.52 -4.79 7.18
C MET A 41 -11.05 -5.14 6.89
N PRO A 42 -10.74 -6.36 6.43
CA PRO A 42 -9.36 -6.74 6.15
C PRO A 42 -8.81 -6.05 4.90
N VAL A 43 -7.51 -5.76 4.91
CA VAL A 43 -6.73 -5.30 3.75
C VAL A 43 -5.80 -6.43 3.32
N TYR A 44 -5.86 -6.81 2.05
CA TYR A 44 -4.98 -7.82 1.48
C TYR A 44 -3.87 -7.19 0.65
N SER A 45 -2.67 -7.75 0.75
CA SER A 45 -1.55 -7.44 -0.16
C SER A 45 -0.75 -8.71 -0.44
N ASP A 46 -0.31 -8.89 -1.67
CA ASP A 46 0.62 -9.94 -2.08
C ASP A 46 2.10 -9.54 -1.88
N SER A 47 2.40 -8.31 -1.49
CA SER A 47 3.77 -7.85 -1.29
C SER A 47 4.29 -8.12 0.12
N ALA A 48 5.18 -9.10 0.25
CA ALA A 48 5.86 -9.38 1.52
C ALA A 48 6.72 -8.20 2.01
N ILE A 49 7.31 -7.45 1.07
CA ILE A 49 8.16 -6.28 1.39
C ILE A 49 7.29 -5.16 1.95
N ALA A 50 6.17 -4.83 1.30
CA ALA A 50 5.27 -3.78 1.76
C ALA A 50 4.66 -4.12 3.14
N LEU A 51 4.28 -5.38 3.37
CA LEU A 51 3.82 -5.84 4.67
C LEU A 51 4.90 -5.71 5.75
N THR A 52 6.15 -6.03 5.43
CA THR A 52 7.30 -5.85 6.34
C THR A 52 7.52 -4.36 6.68
N TRP A 53 7.41 -3.47 5.69
CA TRP A 53 7.51 -2.02 5.91
C TRP A 53 6.36 -1.46 6.74
N LEU A 54 5.14 -1.97 6.53
CA LEU A 54 3.98 -1.61 7.34
C LEU A 54 4.15 -2.01 8.80
N GLN A 55 4.61 -3.25 9.07
CA GLN A 55 4.90 -3.71 10.44
C GLN A 55 5.95 -2.83 11.12
N ALA A 56 6.95 -2.39 10.36
CA ALA A 56 7.97 -1.46 10.83
C ALA A 56 7.49 0.01 10.92
N LYS A 57 6.27 0.31 10.45
CA LYS A 57 5.74 1.67 10.22
C LYS A 57 6.70 2.59 9.45
N LYS A 58 7.54 2.01 8.58
CA LYS A 58 8.64 2.70 7.90
C LYS A 58 8.86 2.14 6.50
N CYS A 59 8.85 3.03 5.50
CA CYS A 59 9.25 2.71 4.15
C CYS A 59 10.78 2.61 4.09
N ARG A 60 11.30 1.37 4.02
CA ARG A 60 12.76 1.12 4.00
C ARG A 60 13.31 1.06 2.57
N THR A 61 12.92 2.03 1.74
CA THR A 61 13.48 2.15 0.39
C THR A 61 14.96 2.52 0.43
N LYS A 62 15.72 1.99 -0.53
CA LYS A 62 17.13 2.35 -0.76
C LYS A 62 17.31 3.40 -1.86
N HIS A 63 16.23 3.78 -2.55
CA HIS A 63 16.30 4.83 -3.58
C HIS A 63 16.59 6.18 -2.92
N ALA A 64 17.40 7.00 -3.56
CA ALA A 64 17.61 8.38 -3.14
C ALA A 64 16.41 9.24 -3.56
N GLU A 65 16.10 10.27 -2.79
CA GLU A 65 15.13 11.28 -3.22
C GLU A 65 15.74 12.12 -4.35
N THR A 66 15.07 12.14 -5.50
CA THR A 66 15.43 12.89 -6.69
C THR A 66 14.30 13.87 -7.04
N PRO A 67 14.54 14.89 -7.87
CA PRO A 67 13.46 15.74 -8.37
C PRO A 67 12.36 14.95 -9.09
N ALA A 68 12.69 13.83 -9.73
CA ALA A 68 11.72 12.98 -10.43
C ALA A 68 10.79 12.26 -9.45
N ASN A 69 11.31 11.70 -8.35
CA ASN A 69 10.52 10.91 -7.40
C ASN A 69 10.04 11.68 -6.16
N ARG A 70 10.28 12.99 -6.08
CA ARG A 70 9.90 13.85 -4.94
C ARG A 70 8.47 13.62 -4.46
N LYS A 71 7.51 13.51 -5.38
CA LYS A 71 6.10 13.27 -5.05
C LYS A 71 5.89 11.94 -4.31
N ALA A 72 6.64 10.90 -4.67
CA ALA A 72 6.57 9.61 -3.97
C ALA A 72 7.15 9.73 -2.56
N PHE A 73 8.27 10.44 -2.39
CA PHE A 73 8.88 10.67 -1.07
C PHE A 73 8.00 11.55 -0.15
N GLU A 74 7.30 12.54 -0.70
CA GLU A 74 6.29 13.30 0.05
C GLU A 74 5.16 12.41 0.54
N LEU A 75 4.68 11.49 -0.30
CA LEU A 75 3.65 10.53 0.08
C LEU A 75 4.15 9.51 1.10
N ILE A 76 5.41 9.07 1.00
CA ILE A 76 6.04 8.22 2.03
C ILE A 76 6.03 8.93 3.38
N ARG A 77 6.50 10.18 3.45
CA ARG A 77 6.50 10.97 4.69
C ARG A 77 5.10 11.09 5.29
N ARG A 78 4.09 11.33 4.46
CA ARG A 78 2.68 11.42 4.90
C ARG A 78 2.16 10.07 5.39
N ALA A 79 2.49 8.97 4.71
CA ALA A 79 2.09 7.62 5.09
C ALA A 79 2.70 7.21 6.43
N GLU A 80 4.01 7.42 6.61
CA GLU A 80 4.71 7.15 7.87
C GLU A 80 4.13 7.97 9.02
N LYS A 81 3.95 9.28 8.80
CA LYS A 81 3.30 10.16 9.79
C LYS A 81 1.91 9.67 10.18
N TRP A 82 1.10 9.26 9.21
CA TRP A 82 -0.24 8.72 9.50
C TRP A 82 -0.17 7.45 10.36
N LEU A 83 0.76 6.53 10.06
CA LEU A 83 0.95 5.30 10.86
C LEU A 83 1.46 5.57 12.28
N GLU A 84 2.23 6.63 12.48
CA GLU A 84 2.69 7.07 13.80
C GLU A 84 1.57 7.70 14.62
N GLU A 85 0.75 8.55 14.00
CA GLU A 85 -0.30 9.33 14.67
C GLU A 85 -1.63 8.58 14.84
N ASN A 86 -1.84 7.47 14.13
CA ASN A 86 -3.10 6.74 14.12
C ASN A 86 -2.91 5.28 14.55
N ASN A 87 -3.94 4.75 15.21
CA ASN A 87 -4.07 3.32 15.45
C ASN A 87 -5.11 2.74 14.48
N TYR A 88 -4.88 1.53 14.00
CA TYR A 88 -5.80 0.79 13.15
C TYR A 88 -5.96 -0.64 13.68
N ALA A 89 -7.21 -1.13 13.71
CA ALA A 89 -7.52 -2.50 14.10
C ALA A 89 -7.67 -3.44 12.88
N ASN A 90 -7.73 -2.87 11.67
CA ASN A 90 -7.90 -3.60 10.43
C ASN A 90 -6.85 -4.71 10.27
N PRO A 91 -7.26 -5.97 10.06
CA PRO A 91 -6.34 -7.04 9.72
C PRO A 91 -5.66 -6.74 8.40
N VAL A 92 -4.32 -6.83 8.36
CA VAL A 92 -3.56 -6.72 7.11
C VAL A 92 -2.96 -8.09 6.81
N LEU A 93 -3.38 -8.70 5.71
CA LEU A 93 -3.16 -10.12 5.42
C LEU A 93 -2.40 -10.31 4.11
N LYS A 94 -1.53 -11.32 4.09
CA LYS A 94 -0.84 -11.74 2.86
C LYS A 94 -1.82 -12.45 1.94
N TRP A 95 -2.01 -11.92 0.74
CA TRP A 95 -2.68 -12.62 -0.36
C TRP A 95 -1.79 -13.76 -0.85
N ARG A 96 -2.33 -14.99 -0.90
CA ARG A 96 -1.59 -16.18 -1.32
C ARG A 96 -1.84 -16.45 -2.80
N THR A 97 -1.11 -15.75 -3.67
CA THR A 97 -1.26 -15.85 -5.14
C THR A 97 -1.22 -17.29 -5.65
N GLU A 98 -0.33 -18.13 -5.10
CA GLU A 98 -0.22 -19.55 -5.45
C GLU A 98 -1.48 -20.37 -5.18
N SER A 99 -2.26 -20.00 -4.16
CA SER A 99 -3.45 -20.72 -3.73
C SER A 99 -4.75 -20.09 -4.25
N TRP A 100 -4.75 -18.78 -4.49
CA TRP A 100 -5.97 -18.00 -4.76
C TRP A 100 -5.99 -17.33 -6.14
N GLY A 101 -4.92 -17.49 -6.93
CA GLY A 101 -4.76 -16.78 -8.20
C GLY A 101 -4.30 -15.34 -8.01
N GLU A 102 -4.22 -14.60 -9.13
CA GLU A 102 -3.77 -13.20 -9.11
C GLU A 102 -4.67 -12.35 -8.23
N ASN A 103 -4.04 -11.39 -7.54
CA ASN A 103 -4.75 -10.45 -6.71
C ASN A 103 -5.71 -9.62 -7.59
N PRO A 104 -7.00 -9.46 -7.23
CA PRO A 104 -7.95 -8.66 -8.00
C PRO A 104 -7.54 -7.20 -8.20
N SER A 105 -6.59 -6.71 -7.39
CA SER A 105 -6.03 -5.35 -7.49
C SER A 105 -4.78 -5.27 -8.38
N ASP A 106 -4.31 -6.39 -8.94
CA ASP A 106 -3.16 -6.44 -9.84
C ASP A 106 -3.52 -5.80 -11.19
N PHE A 107 -2.60 -5.01 -11.73
CA PHE A 107 -2.71 -4.39 -13.05
C PHE A 107 -2.24 -5.30 -14.19
N GLY A 108 -1.77 -6.52 -13.90
CA GLY A 108 -1.37 -7.50 -14.92
C GLY A 108 -0.13 -7.07 -15.71
N ARG A 109 0.68 -6.16 -15.16
CA ARG A 109 1.92 -5.68 -15.78
C ARG A 109 3.07 -6.62 -15.43
N LYS A 110 2.99 -7.85 -15.94
CA LYS A 110 4.14 -8.75 -16.02
C LYS A 110 4.75 -8.57 -17.40
N ASP A 111 5.62 -7.57 -17.53
CA ASP A 111 6.56 -7.47 -18.66
C ASP A 111 7.78 -8.37 -18.39
#